data_AF-A0A813LPY5-F1
#
_entry.id   AF-A0A813LPY5-F1
#
_cell.length_a   1.000
_cell.length_b   1.000
_cell.length_c   1.000
_cell.angle_alpha   90.00
_cell.angle_beta   90.00
_cell.angle_gamma   90.00
#
_symmetry.space_group_name_H-M   'P 1'
#
loop_
_entity.id
_entity.type
_entity.pdbx_description
1 polymer ?
#
loop_
_entity_poly.entity_id
_entity_poly.type
_entity_poly.pdbx_seq_one_letter_code
_entity_poly.pdbx_strand_id
1 'polypeptide(L)'
;MTSSRMTGKLLLATTSELRLVKAAAITTIIFPASHSAPEAIRKSGQAFSQAVKDSAGTQTLPSPHLSAFTALVRTVAEDKQSGKELVAAARKVLENPNDVARLCTVCKVPKCFKADQTRLEIAVSPDAHTFLRQCVDVWTHQGALKKPGAGPRRPLERALAEWLTNHS
;
A
#
# COMPACT_ATOMS: atom_id res chain seq x y z
N MET A 1 15.13 -7.78 29.64
CA MET A 1 15.05 -8.08 28.17
C MET A 1 14.05 -7.19 27.41
N THR A 2 13.93 -5.89 27.75
CA THR A 2 12.96 -4.95 27.13
C THR A 2 13.58 -3.99 26.10
N SER A 3 14.89 -3.74 26.20
CA SER A 3 15.61 -2.75 25.38
C SER A 3 15.64 -3.10 23.88
N SER A 4 16.04 -4.32 23.49
CA SER A 4 16.12 -4.71 22.07
C SER A 4 14.77 -4.70 21.33
N ARG A 5 13.66 -4.94 22.05
CA ARG A 5 12.31 -4.88 21.46
C ARG A 5 11.88 -3.45 21.16
N MET A 6 12.28 -2.46 21.98
CA MET A 6 12.01 -1.05 21.69
C MET A 6 12.85 -0.55 20.53
N THR A 7 14.15 -0.89 20.51
CA THR A 7 15.05 -0.51 19.41
C THR A 7 14.58 -1.07 18.07
N GLY A 8 14.15 -2.34 18.03
CA GLY A 8 13.61 -2.94 16.80
C GLY A 8 12.31 -2.28 16.32
N LYS A 9 11.40 -1.92 17.23
CA LYS A 9 10.16 -1.19 16.87
C LYS A 9 10.45 0.20 16.33
N LEU A 10 11.39 0.94 16.94
CA LEU A 10 11.83 2.24 16.44
C LEU A 10 12.47 2.10 15.06
N LEU A 11 13.37 1.13 14.87
CA LEU A 11 14.04 0.92 13.58
C LEU A 11 13.04 0.66 12.45
N LEU A 12 12.04 -0.20 12.70
CA LEU A 12 10.97 -0.51 11.74
C LEU A 12 10.07 0.69 11.44
N ALA A 13 9.72 1.49 12.46
CA ALA A 13 8.96 2.72 12.28
C ALA A 13 9.74 3.72 11.42
N THR A 14 11.01 3.97 11.75
CA THR A 14 11.88 4.90 11.01
C THR A 14 12.14 4.43 9.58
N THR A 15 12.36 3.13 9.34
CA THR A 15 12.51 2.63 7.95
C THR A 15 11.23 2.75 7.14
N SER A 16 10.06 2.56 7.76
CA SER A 16 8.77 2.80 7.10
C SER A 16 8.62 4.28 6.70
N GLU A 17 8.95 5.20 7.62
CA GLU A 17 8.95 6.65 7.36
C GLU A 17 9.93 7.04 6.25
N LEU A 18 11.15 6.50 6.26
CA LEU A 18 12.14 6.75 5.21
C LEU A 18 11.67 6.25 3.84
N ARG A 19 10.99 5.10 3.76
CA ARG A 19 10.43 4.60 2.48
C ARG A 19 9.33 5.53 1.94
N LEU A 20 8.52 6.10 2.83
CA LEU A 20 7.52 7.09 2.45
C LEU A 20 8.14 8.39 1.96
N VAL A 21 9.15 8.90 2.67
CA VAL A 21 9.86 10.13 2.27
C VAL A 21 10.58 9.93 0.93
N LYS A 22 11.09 8.73 0.67
CA LYS A 22 11.71 8.37 -0.61
C LYS A 22 10.70 8.06 -1.73
N ALA A 23 9.43 7.86 -1.40
CA ALA A 23 8.40 7.60 -2.40
C ALA A 23 7.99 8.92 -3.07
N ALA A 24 8.24 9.04 -4.37
CA ALA A 24 7.95 10.25 -5.13
C ALA A 24 6.44 10.61 -5.18
N ALA A 25 5.55 9.61 -5.14
CA ALA A 25 4.10 9.81 -5.16
C ALA A 25 3.39 8.80 -4.25
N ILE A 26 2.78 9.29 -3.17
CA ILE A 26 1.95 8.47 -2.27
C ILE A 26 0.48 8.68 -2.61
N THR A 27 -0.20 7.60 -2.96
CA THR A 27 -1.66 7.57 -3.08
C THR A 27 -2.25 7.19 -1.72
N THR A 28 -3.10 8.05 -1.16
CA THR A 28 -3.83 7.76 0.07
C THR A 28 -5.27 7.39 -0.25
N ILE A 29 -5.76 6.29 0.32
CA ILE A 29 -7.12 5.80 0.16
C ILE A 29 -7.74 5.62 1.55
N ILE A 30 -8.98 6.02 1.72
CA ILE A 30 -9.75 5.84 2.94
C ILE A 30 -10.90 4.90 2.62
N PHE A 31 -10.87 3.72 3.22
CA PHE A 31 -11.92 2.72 3.07
C PHE A 31 -12.91 2.84 4.23
N PRO A 32 -14.23 2.79 3.97
CA PRO A 32 -15.19 2.54 5.05
C PRO A 32 -15.01 1.12 5.60
N ALA A 33 -15.40 0.89 6.86
CA ALA A 33 -15.30 -0.41 7.51
C ALA A 33 -16.12 -1.51 6.80
N SER A 34 -17.16 -1.14 6.05
CA SER A 34 -17.97 -2.04 5.23
C SER A 34 -17.27 -2.54 3.96
N HIS A 35 -16.14 -1.93 3.57
CA HIS A 35 -15.41 -2.32 2.37
C HIS A 35 -14.65 -3.63 2.59
N SER A 36 -14.49 -4.45 1.55
CA SER A 36 -13.80 -5.75 1.62
C SER A 36 -12.28 -5.64 1.82
N ALA A 37 -11.66 -4.63 1.20
CA ALA A 37 -10.21 -4.38 1.24
C ALA A 37 -9.58 -4.30 2.66
N PRO A 38 -10.11 -3.54 3.64
CA PRO A 38 -9.59 -3.55 5.02
C PRO A 38 -9.48 -4.95 5.64
N GLU A 39 -10.52 -5.77 5.46
CA GLU A 39 -10.54 -7.13 5.99
C GLU A 39 -9.53 -8.03 5.27
N ALA A 40 -9.39 -7.88 3.94
CA ALA A 40 -8.38 -8.60 3.17
C ALA A 40 -6.94 -8.27 3.65
N ILE A 41 -6.65 -7.00 3.93
CA ILE A 41 -5.36 -6.58 4.49
C ILE A 41 -5.16 -7.16 5.88
N ARG A 42 -6.18 -7.11 6.74
CA ARG A 42 -6.12 -7.64 8.12
C ARG A 42 -5.81 -9.13 8.11
N LYS A 43 -6.53 -9.92 7.30
CA LYS A 43 -6.30 -11.36 7.12
C LYS A 43 -4.90 -11.65 6.60
N SER A 44 -4.41 -10.87 5.63
CA SER A 44 -3.05 -11.00 5.09
C SER A 44 -1.98 -10.73 6.17
N GLY A 45 -2.16 -9.68 6.99
CA GLY A 45 -1.25 -9.38 8.09
C GLY A 45 -1.24 -10.47 9.17
N GLN A 46 -2.39 -11.08 9.46
CA GLN A 46 -2.49 -12.22 10.37
C GLN A 46 -1.79 -13.46 9.80
N ALA A 47 -2.05 -13.80 8.54
CA ALA A 47 -1.40 -14.91 7.85
C ALA A 47 0.12 -14.74 7.80
N PHE A 48 0.61 -13.52 7.51
CA PHE A 48 2.03 -13.20 7.57
C PHE A 48 2.60 -13.38 8.97
N SER A 49 1.94 -12.85 10.00
CA SER A 49 2.40 -12.97 11.38
C SER A 49 2.43 -14.42 11.87
N GLN A 50 1.50 -15.24 11.38
CA GLN A 50 1.47 -16.67 11.66
C GLN A 50 2.61 -17.39 10.93
N ALA A 51 2.80 -17.13 9.64
CA ALA A 51 3.92 -17.67 8.87
C ALA A 51 5.27 -17.33 9.49
N VAL A 52 5.46 -16.11 10.01
CA VAL A 52 6.70 -15.72 10.73
C VAL A 52 6.94 -16.56 11.98
N LYS A 53 5.88 -16.94 12.71
CA LYS A 53 6.00 -17.80 13.91
C LYS A 53 6.32 -19.25 13.52
N ASP A 54 5.72 -19.73 12.44
CA ASP A 54 5.82 -21.11 11.98
C ASP A 54 7.13 -21.36 11.20
N SER A 55 7.65 -20.34 10.52
CA SER A 55 8.97 -20.36 9.91
C SER A 55 10.03 -20.20 11.01
N ALA A 56 10.55 -21.29 11.54
CA ALA A 56 11.65 -21.31 12.50
C ALA A 56 13.01 -20.85 11.90
N GLY A 57 13.02 -19.79 11.09
CA GLY A 57 14.21 -19.11 10.57
C GLY A 57 14.72 -19.56 9.20
N THR A 58 14.11 -20.54 8.54
CA THR A 58 14.62 -21.15 7.28
C THR A 58 14.00 -20.62 5.99
N GLN A 59 12.88 -19.89 6.04
CA GLN A 59 12.24 -19.33 4.85
C GLN A 59 12.32 -17.80 4.81
N THR A 60 12.79 -17.26 3.69
CA THR A 60 12.72 -15.84 3.38
C THR A 60 11.27 -15.47 3.10
N LEU A 61 10.60 -14.92 4.11
CA LEU A 61 9.23 -14.43 3.95
C LEU A 61 9.20 -13.07 3.22
N PRO A 62 8.18 -12.79 2.40
CA PRO A 62 8.02 -11.49 1.76
C PRO A 62 7.83 -10.39 2.81
N SER A 63 8.18 -9.15 2.50
CA SER A 63 7.98 -8.06 3.45
C SER A 63 6.47 -7.83 3.73
N PRO A 64 6.07 -7.44 4.96
CA PRO A 64 4.66 -7.33 5.35
C PRO A 64 3.85 -6.33 4.51
N HIS A 65 4.49 -5.28 3.99
CA HIS A 65 3.83 -4.33 3.09
C HIS A 65 3.47 -4.96 1.74
N LEU A 66 4.30 -5.88 1.23
CA LEU A 66 4.02 -6.62 0.00
C LEU A 66 2.82 -7.54 0.20
N SER A 67 2.75 -8.25 1.34
CA SER A 67 1.58 -9.07 1.69
C SER A 67 0.29 -8.25 1.73
N ALA A 68 0.33 -7.04 2.29
CA ALA A 68 -0.82 -6.13 2.30
C ALA A 68 -1.21 -5.67 0.87
N PHE A 69 -0.22 -5.31 0.04
CA PHE A 69 -0.47 -4.92 -1.35
C PHE A 69 -1.02 -6.06 -2.21
N THR A 70 -0.48 -7.28 -2.07
CA THR A 70 -1.00 -8.48 -2.74
C THR A 70 -2.46 -8.74 -2.39
N ALA A 71 -2.84 -8.57 -1.12
CA ALA A 71 -4.23 -8.74 -0.69
C ALA A 71 -5.17 -7.71 -1.33
N LEU A 72 -4.70 -6.48 -1.50
CA LEU A 72 -5.44 -5.42 -2.20
C LEU A 72 -5.61 -5.73 -3.69
N VAL A 73 -4.53 -6.09 -4.37
CA VAL A 73 -4.59 -6.46 -5.80
C VAL A 73 -5.54 -7.64 -6.02
N ARG A 74 -5.59 -8.59 -5.07
CA ARG A 74 -6.55 -9.70 -5.11
C ARG A 74 -8.00 -9.24 -5.09
N THR A 75 -8.35 -8.21 -4.31
CA THR A 75 -9.72 -7.66 -4.33
C THR A 75 -10.13 -7.13 -5.71
N VAL A 76 -9.18 -6.62 -6.50
CA VAL A 76 -9.43 -6.18 -7.88
C VAL A 76 -9.53 -7.37 -8.83
N ALA A 77 -8.69 -8.40 -8.65
CA ALA A 77 -8.73 -9.62 -9.48
C ALA A 77 -10.00 -10.46 -9.28
N GLU A 78 -10.67 -10.30 -8.14
CA GLU A 78 -11.92 -10.98 -7.76
C GLU A 78 -13.16 -10.12 -8.04
N ASP A 79 -12.99 -8.83 -8.37
CA ASP A 79 -14.09 -7.93 -8.67
C ASP A 79 -14.70 -8.26 -10.05
N LYS A 80 -16.00 -8.62 -10.03
CA LYS A 80 -16.73 -9.00 -11.25
C LYS A 80 -17.13 -7.81 -12.12
N GLN A 81 -17.07 -6.60 -11.57
CA GLN A 81 -17.43 -5.37 -12.25
C GLN A 81 -16.23 -4.70 -12.94
N SER A 82 -15.01 -5.12 -12.60
CA SER A 82 -13.78 -4.64 -13.21
C SER A 82 -13.62 -5.08 -14.66
N GLY A 83 -12.99 -4.22 -15.47
CA GLY A 83 -12.67 -4.54 -16.87
C GLY A 83 -11.75 -5.76 -17.00
N LYS A 84 -11.98 -6.59 -18.03
CA LYS A 84 -11.24 -7.85 -18.24
C LYS A 84 -9.71 -7.66 -18.29
N GLU A 85 -9.25 -6.57 -18.89
CA GLU A 85 -7.82 -6.24 -18.99
C GLU A 85 -7.19 -5.95 -17.63
N LEU A 86 -7.89 -5.20 -16.76
CA LEU A 86 -7.42 -4.90 -15.40
C LEU A 86 -7.37 -6.16 -14.54
N VAL A 87 -8.39 -7.02 -14.65
CA VAL A 87 -8.43 -8.30 -13.92
C VAL A 87 -7.29 -9.21 -14.38
N ALA A 88 -7.01 -9.28 -15.68
CA ALA A 88 -5.89 -10.04 -16.22
C ALA A 88 -4.54 -9.49 -15.72
N ALA A 89 -4.35 -8.17 -15.73
CA ALA A 89 -3.17 -7.51 -15.20
C ALA A 89 -2.99 -7.81 -13.70
N ALA A 90 -4.07 -7.69 -12.91
CA ALA A 90 -4.06 -8.00 -11.49
C ALA A 90 -3.69 -9.46 -11.22
N ARG A 91 -4.23 -10.41 -11.99
CA ARG A 91 -3.88 -11.84 -11.87
C ARG A 91 -2.41 -12.09 -12.19
N LYS A 92 -1.89 -11.51 -13.26
CA LYS A 92 -0.47 -11.61 -13.63
C LYS A 92 0.44 -11.10 -12.52
N VAL A 93 0.10 -9.99 -11.88
CA VAL A 93 0.85 -9.46 -10.72
C VAL A 93 0.85 -10.45 -9.54
N LEU A 94 -0.25 -11.20 -9.35
CA LEU A 94 -0.39 -12.17 -8.26
C LEU A 94 0.32 -13.50 -8.52
N GLU A 95 0.62 -13.84 -9.77
CA GLU A 95 1.31 -15.08 -10.15
C GLU A 95 2.77 -15.11 -9.68
N ASN A 96 3.42 -13.94 -9.60
CA ASN A 96 4.83 -13.83 -9.27
C ASN A 96 5.09 -12.81 -8.13
N PRO A 97 5.48 -13.28 -6.93
CA PRO A 97 5.80 -12.40 -5.80
C PRO A 97 6.89 -11.36 -6.11
N ASN A 98 7.81 -11.64 -7.04
CA ASN A 98 8.86 -10.69 -7.42
C ASN A 98 8.30 -9.49 -8.19
N ASP A 99 7.21 -9.68 -8.94
CA ASP A 99 6.57 -8.58 -9.67
C ASP A 99 5.87 -7.64 -8.69
N VAL A 100 5.21 -8.18 -7.66
CA VAL A 100 4.67 -7.39 -6.55
C VAL A 100 5.75 -6.52 -5.89
N ALA A 101 6.94 -7.10 -5.63
CA ALA A 101 8.06 -6.39 -5.01
C ALA A 101 8.64 -5.28 -5.90
N ARG A 102 8.59 -5.44 -7.22
CA ARG A 102 9.02 -4.40 -8.19
C ARG A 102 8.00 -3.28 -8.32
N LEU A 103 6.72 -3.62 -8.21
CA LEU A 103 5.62 -2.66 -8.37
C LEU A 103 5.39 -1.86 -7.11
N CYS A 104 5.32 -2.48 -5.93
CA CYS A 104 4.97 -1.79 -4.69
C CYS A 104 6.21 -1.41 -3.88
N THR A 105 6.42 -0.10 -3.72
CA THR A 105 7.50 0.45 -2.87
C THR A 105 7.03 0.68 -1.44
N VAL A 106 5.75 1.06 -1.26
CA VAL A 106 5.12 1.23 0.05
C VAL A 106 3.67 0.77 0.01
N CYS A 107 3.26 0.02 1.02
CA CYS A 107 1.86 -0.23 1.33
C CYS A 107 1.71 -0.31 2.84
N LYS A 108 1.00 0.65 3.44
CA LYS A 108 0.82 0.69 4.89
C LYS A 108 -0.57 1.15 5.29
N VAL A 109 -1.00 0.66 6.44
CA VAL A 109 -2.26 1.04 7.09
C VAL A 109 -1.92 1.91 8.31
N PRO A 110 -1.78 3.24 8.17
CA PRO A 110 -1.60 4.13 9.32
C PRO A 110 -2.85 4.13 10.22
N LYS A 111 -2.66 4.52 11.49
CA LYS A 111 -3.77 4.73 12.41
C LYS A 111 -4.75 5.77 11.85
N CYS A 112 -6.02 5.41 11.77
CA CYS A 112 -7.10 6.34 11.46
C CYS A 112 -7.71 6.88 12.76
N PHE A 113 -8.11 8.15 12.78
CA PHE A 113 -8.81 8.74 13.93
C PHE A 113 -10.27 8.31 14.00
N LYS A 114 -10.87 8.01 12.84
CA LYS A 114 -12.24 7.53 12.72
C LYS A 114 -12.23 6.00 12.77
N ALA A 115 -12.94 5.42 13.75
CA ALA A 115 -12.96 3.98 13.99
C ALA A 115 -13.67 3.19 12.89
N ASP A 116 -14.57 3.82 12.15
CA ASP A 116 -15.31 3.27 11.01
C ASP A 116 -14.53 3.36 9.68
N GLN A 117 -13.27 3.79 9.71
CA GLN A 117 -12.47 4.02 8.52
C GLN A 117 -11.08 3.42 8.63
N THR A 118 -10.62 2.84 7.52
CA THR A 118 -9.25 2.36 7.37
C THR A 118 -8.53 3.24 6.36
N ARG A 119 -7.45 3.89 6.81
CA ARG A 119 -6.59 4.66 5.92
C ARG A 119 -5.48 3.76 5.40
N LEU A 120 -5.26 3.82 4.10
CA LEU A 120 -4.20 3.12 3.39
C LEU A 120 -3.33 4.14 2.66
N GLU A 121 -2.02 3.95 2.72
CA GLU A 121 -1.06 4.71 1.93
C GLU A 121 -0.26 3.74 1.05
N ILE A 122 -0.32 3.97 -0.26
CA ILE A 122 0.34 3.15 -1.28
C ILE A 122 1.30 4.02 -2.07
N ALA A 123 2.51 3.54 -2.29
CA ALA A 123 3.40 4.03 -3.32
C ALA A 123 3.84 2.87 -4.20
N VAL A 124 3.91 3.12 -5.50
CA VAL A 124 4.32 2.14 -6.51
C VAL A 124 5.44 2.72 -7.38
N SER A 125 6.10 1.88 -8.17
CA SER A 125 7.05 2.32 -9.19
C SER A 125 6.36 3.18 -10.26
N PRO A 126 7.08 4.08 -10.95
CA PRO A 126 6.49 4.94 -11.98
C PRO A 126 5.71 4.18 -13.05
N ASP A 127 6.24 3.04 -13.51
CA ASP A 127 5.63 2.19 -14.53
C ASP A 127 4.30 1.56 -14.07
N ALA A 128 4.08 1.47 -12.76
CA ALA A 128 2.88 0.91 -12.15
C ALA A 128 1.81 1.95 -11.84
N HIS A 129 2.05 3.25 -12.09
CA HIS A 129 1.11 4.32 -11.74
C HIS A 129 -0.25 4.17 -12.44
N THR A 130 -0.27 3.77 -13.72
CA THR A 130 -1.51 3.56 -14.47
C THR A 130 -2.31 2.40 -13.89
N PHE A 131 -1.65 1.29 -13.58
CA PHE A 131 -2.28 0.14 -12.93
C PHE A 131 -2.85 0.51 -11.56
N LEU A 132 -2.06 1.20 -10.72
CA LEU A 132 -2.54 1.66 -9.42
C LEU A 132 -3.75 2.60 -9.56
N ARG A 133 -3.74 3.50 -10.54
CA ARG A 133 -4.87 4.40 -10.80
C ARG A 133 -6.14 3.61 -11.10
N GLN A 134 -6.06 2.62 -11.98
CA GLN A 134 -7.20 1.75 -12.31
C GLN A 134 -7.71 0.97 -11.09
N CYS A 135 -6.80 0.43 -10.26
CA CYS A 135 -7.20 -0.22 -8.99
C CYS A 135 -7.91 0.76 -8.04
N VAL A 136 -7.40 1.99 -7.94
CA VAL A 136 -8.01 3.05 -7.12
C VAL A 136 -9.40 3.39 -7.64
N ASP A 137 -9.59 3.49 -8.95
CA ASP A 137 -10.89 3.79 -9.54
C ASP A 137 -11.91 2.70 -9.17
N VAL A 138 -11.54 1.42 -9.26
CA VAL A 138 -12.37 0.29 -8.80
C VAL A 138 -12.74 0.44 -7.33
N TRP A 139 -11.76 0.66 -6.46
CA TRP A 139 -12.01 0.83 -5.02
C TRP A 139 -12.91 2.04 -4.73
N THR A 140 -12.74 3.13 -5.47
CA THR A 140 -13.60 4.32 -5.31
C THR A 140 -15.03 4.06 -5.76
N HIS A 141 -15.24 3.29 -6.83
CA HIS A 141 -16.57 2.83 -7.24
C HIS A 141 -17.22 1.92 -6.18
N GLN A 142 -16.41 1.18 -5.41
CA GLN A 142 -16.85 0.36 -4.28
C GLN A 142 -17.05 1.17 -2.97
N GLY A 143 -16.94 2.50 -3.02
CA GLY A 143 -17.20 3.40 -1.89
C GLY A 143 -15.97 3.81 -1.10
N ALA A 144 -14.75 3.48 -1.55
CA ALA A 144 -13.53 4.06 -0.99
C ALA A 144 -13.38 5.53 -1.40
N LEU A 145 -12.65 6.30 -0.59
CA LEU A 145 -12.34 7.70 -0.87
C LEU A 145 -10.85 7.83 -1.17
N LYS A 146 -10.51 8.23 -2.39
CA LYS A 146 -9.15 8.66 -2.72
C LYS A 146 -8.94 10.03 -2.08
N LYS A 147 -8.03 10.10 -1.11
CA LYS A 147 -7.65 11.39 -0.54
C LYS A 147 -6.75 12.09 -1.57
N PRO A 148 -7.09 13.31 -2.02
CA PRO A 148 -6.18 14.08 -2.86
C PRO A 148 -4.85 14.22 -2.10
N GLY A 149 -3.73 14.11 -2.82
CA GLY A 149 -2.40 14.25 -2.22
C GLY A 149 -2.37 15.50 -1.35
N ALA A 150 -1.82 15.39 -0.14
CA ALA A 150 -1.56 16.60 0.62
C ALA A 150 -0.53 17.40 -0.19
N GLY A 151 -0.88 18.64 -0.55
CA GLY A 151 0.08 19.55 -1.13
C GLY A 151 1.34 19.60 -0.26
N PRO A 152 2.51 19.81 -0.86
CA PRO A 152 3.77 19.89 -0.13
C PRO A 152 3.64 20.79 1.09
N ARG A 153 4.03 20.27 2.26
CA ARG A 153 3.76 20.95 3.54
C ARG A 153 4.81 22.02 3.78
N ARG A 154 6.05 21.75 3.39
CA ARG A 154 7.19 22.64 3.62
C ARG A 154 7.34 23.64 2.47
N PRO A 155 7.79 24.88 2.74
CA PRO A 155 7.93 25.92 1.72
C PRO A 155 8.79 25.49 0.52
N LEU A 156 9.88 24.75 0.77
CA LEU A 156 10.79 24.28 -0.28
C LEU A 156 10.14 23.23 -1.19
N GLU A 157 9.35 22.32 -0.60
CA GLU A 157 8.62 21.30 -1.33
C GLU A 157 7.51 21.93 -2.18
N ARG A 158 6.90 23.05 -1.72
CA ARG A 158 5.91 23.82 -2.48
C ARG A 158 6.54 24.49 -3.69
N ALA A 159 7.64 25.20 -3.47
CA ALA A 159 8.37 25.86 -4.56
C ALA A 159 8.83 24.83 -5.62
N LEU A 160 9.29 23.66 -5.20
CA LEU A 160 9.68 22.58 -6.11
C LEU A 160 8.48 22.03 -6.90
N ALA A 161 7.34 21.78 -6.25
CA ALA A 161 6.15 21.29 -6.92
C ALA A 161 5.56 22.33 -7.90
N GLU A 162 5.53 23.61 -7.53
CA GLU A 162 5.13 24.71 -8.41
C GLU A 162 6.06 24.83 -9.63
N TRP A 163 7.37 24.72 -9.41
CA TRP A 163 8.34 24.74 -10.51
C TRP A 163 8.13 23.58 -11.49
N LEU A 164 7.97 22.36 -10.97
CA LEU A 164 7.72 21.17 -11.79
C LEU A 164 6.42 21.27 -12.58
N THR A 165 5.37 21.86 -12.01
CA THR A 165 4.05 22.00 -12.68
C THR A 165 4.08 23.06 -13.79
N ASN A 166 4.89 24.10 -13.65
CA ASN A 166 5.01 25.19 -14.63
C ASN A 166 5.99 24.91 -15.77
N HIS A 167 6.77 23.82 -15.69
CA HIS A 167 7.84 23.48 -16.65
C HIS A 167 7.71 22.04 -17.20
N SER A 168 6.55 21.41 -17.03
CA SER A 168 6.17 20.10 -17.59
C SER A 168 5.06 20.26 -18.61
#